data_AF-A0A9N7LRT6-F1
#
_entry.id   AF-A0A9N7LRT6-F1
#
_cell.length_a   1.000
_cell.length_b   1.000
_cell.length_c   1.000
_cell.angle_alpha   90.00
_cell.angle_beta   90.00
_cell.angle_gamma   90.00
#
_symmetry.space_group_name_H-M   'P 1'
#
loop_
_entity.id
_entity.type
_entity.pdbx_description
1 polymer ?
#
loop_
_entity_poly.entity_id
_entity_poly.type
_entity_poly.pdbx_seq_one_letter_code
_entity_poly.pdbx_strand_id
1 'polypeptide(L)'
;MTKAAVLCLTESLYTHLEMTGTRVRAHALFPGGFLNTGIWESWRHRPQRYAATQTRRTPEHTLADVVGRFEAAGARVEFTPLAAVADQVVEGIRADRFWMMGPPTPADEVVTRKAASIVARADPDYLVDVLGRNAAKEPETEGGKR
;
A
#
# COMPACT_ATOMS: atom_id res chain seq x y z
N MET A 1 -3.49 -4.93 7.62
CA MET A 1 -3.34 -4.80 9.09
C MET A 1 -2.09 -4.01 9.49
N THR A 2 -0.88 -4.48 9.22
CA THR A 2 0.37 -3.82 9.73
C THR A 2 0.50 -2.34 9.35
N LYS A 3 0.19 -1.96 8.10
CA LYS A 3 0.25 -0.55 7.66
C LYS A 3 -0.76 0.36 8.37
N ALA A 4 -1.96 -0.14 8.69
CA ALA A 4 -2.95 0.60 9.47
C ALA A 4 -2.49 0.80 10.93
N ALA A 5 -1.84 -0.22 11.52
CA ALA A 5 -1.26 -0.10 12.85
C ALA A 5 -0.13 0.95 12.91
N VAL A 6 0.74 0.98 11.89
CA VAL A 6 1.78 2.01 11.78
C VAL A 6 1.15 3.40 11.70
N LEU A 7 0.09 3.57 10.90
CA LEU A 7 -0.60 4.85 10.81
C LEU A 7 -1.12 5.30 12.19
N CYS A 8 -1.92 4.47 12.87
CA CYS A 8 -2.49 4.83 14.18
C CYS A 8 -1.40 5.15 15.22
N LEU A 9 -0.28 4.41 15.20
CA LEU A 9 0.87 4.69 16.05
C LEU A 9 1.47 6.07 15.74
N THR A 10 1.65 6.41 14.46
CA THR A 10 2.22 7.69 14.03
C THR A 10 1.30 8.87 14.36
N GLU A 11 -0.02 8.72 14.24
CA GLU A 11 -1.01 9.74 14.65
C GLU A 11 -0.94 10.03 16.16
N SER A 12 -0.83 8.97 16.96
CA SER A 12 -0.70 9.07 18.42
C SER A 12 0.62 9.75 18.81
N LEU A 13 1.71 9.37 18.14
CA LEU A 13 3.03 9.97 18.37
C LEU A 13 3.07 11.45 17.98
N TYR A 14 2.47 11.83 16.85
CA TYR A 14 2.37 13.23 16.42
C TYR A 14 1.73 14.09 17.51
N THR A 15 0.58 13.64 18.04
CA THR A 15 -0.15 14.36 19.10
C THR A 15 0.69 14.49 20.38
N HIS A 16 1.34 13.41 20.83
CA HIS A 16 2.17 13.46 22.03
C HIS A 16 3.39 14.37 21.90
N LEU A 17 4.03 14.40 20.72
CA LEU A 17 5.18 15.26 20.46
C LEU A 17 4.81 16.75 20.46
N GLU A 18 3.64 17.09 19.92
CA GLU A 18 3.08 18.44 19.97
C GLU A 18 2.74 18.84 21.42
N MET A 19 1.99 18.00 22.14
CA MET A 19 1.59 18.27 23.52
C MET A 19 2.78 18.47 24.48
N THR A 20 3.90 17.80 24.22
CA THR A 20 5.11 17.90 25.05
C THR A 20 5.96 19.14 24.69
N GLY A 21 5.61 19.89 23.64
CA GLY A 21 6.34 21.08 23.21
C GLY A 21 7.75 20.79 22.70
N THR A 22 8.01 19.58 22.20
CA THR A 22 9.34 19.22 21.68
C THR A 22 9.59 19.87 20.32
N ARG A 23 10.85 19.86 19.87
CA ARG A 23 11.23 20.23 18.48
C ARG A 23 11.19 19.05 17.50
N VAL A 24 10.69 17.89 17.93
CA VAL A 24 10.61 16.67 17.12
C VAL A 24 9.19 16.54 16.56
N ARG A 25 9.07 16.05 15.33
CA ARG A 25 7.80 15.86 14.62
C ARG A 25 7.73 14.45 14.04
N ALA A 26 6.51 13.94 13.87
CA ALA A 26 6.23 12.66 13.27
C ALA A 26 5.28 12.85 12.08
N HIS A 27 5.55 12.15 10.98
CA HIS A 27 4.79 12.26 9.74
C HIS A 27 4.55 10.87 9.14
N ALA A 28 3.48 10.71 8.37
CA ALA A 28 3.09 9.45 7.74
C ALA A 28 3.24 9.53 6.22
N LEU A 29 4.11 8.68 5.66
CA LEU A 29 4.35 8.57 4.22
C LEU A 29 3.44 7.50 3.58
N PHE A 30 2.67 7.94 2.59
CA PHE A 30 1.91 7.08 1.69
C PHE A 30 2.44 7.32 0.27
N PRO A 31 3.44 6.55 -0.18
CA PRO A 31 3.96 6.72 -1.52
C PRO A 31 2.93 6.21 -2.54
N GLY A 32 2.71 7.01 -3.59
CA GLY A 32 1.82 6.65 -4.68
C GLY A 32 2.50 5.79 -5.75
N GLY A 33 1.67 5.15 -6.58
CA GLY A 33 2.09 4.47 -7.79
C GLY A 33 2.89 3.18 -7.58
N PHE A 34 3.45 2.69 -8.68
CA PHE A 34 4.23 1.45 -8.69
C PHE A 34 5.71 1.78 -8.47
N LEU A 35 6.32 1.24 -7.42
CA LEU A 35 7.70 1.57 -7.06
C LEU A 35 8.65 0.45 -7.46
N ASN A 36 9.72 0.80 -8.18
CA ASN A 36 10.80 -0.12 -8.51
C ASN A 36 11.71 -0.29 -7.28
N THR A 37 11.32 -1.19 -6.38
CA THR A 37 12.02 -1.46 -5.11
C THR A 37 12.11 -2.96 -4.86
N GLY A 38 12.92 -3.38 -3.88
CA GLY A 38 13.04 -4.78 -3.48
C GLY A 38 11.81 -5.37 -2.77
N ILE A 39 10.72 -4.60 -2.57
CA ILE A 39 9.54 -5.07 -1.81
C ILE A 39 8.84 -6.26 -2.49
N TRP A 40 8.89 -6.31 -3.82
CA TRP A 40 8.33 -7.39 -4.65
C TRP A 40 8.98 -8.74 -4.37
N GLU A 41 10.22 -8.72 -3.88
CA GLU A 41 11.03 -9.90 -3.55
C GLU A 41 11.42 -9.87 -2.06
N SER A 42 10.49 -9.40 -1.21
CA SER A 42 10.70 -9.28 0.24
C SER A 42 11.00 -10.60 0.94
N TRP A 43 10.63 -11.74 0.33
CA TRP A 43 10.94 -13.09 0.82
C TRP A 43 12.45 -13.32 1.04
N ARG A 44 13.31 -12.67 0.24
CA ARG A 44 14.79 -12.73 0.38
C ARG A 44 15.30 -12.19 1.72
N HIS A 45 14.51 -11.33 2.37
CA HIS A 45 14.87 -10.68 3.63
C HIS A 45 14.19 -11.31 4.84
N ARG A 46 13.49 -12.44 4.67
CA ARG A 46 12.81 -13.14 5.76
C ARG A 46 13.86 -13.81 6.66
N PRO A 47 13.98 -13.44 7.94
CA PRO A 47 14.91 -14.10 8.86
C PRO A 47 14.57 -15.59 9.02
N GLN A 48 15.59 -16.44 9.21
CA GLN A 48 15.42 -17.89 9.33
C GLN A 48 14.43 -18.31 10.44
N ARG A 49 14.40 -17.57 11.56
CA ARG A 49 13.44 -17.80 12.65
C ARG A 49 11.97 -17.63 12.25
N TYR A 50 11.70 -16.99 11.12
CA TYR A 50 10.37 -16.81 10.54
C TYR A 50 10.23 -17.55 9.20
N ALA A 51 11.11 -18.53 8.91
CA ALA A 51 11.01 -19.35 7.71
C ALA A 51 9.61 -19.97 7.59
N ALA A 52 9.14 -20.10 6.36
CA ALA A 52 7.83 -20.68 6.12
C ALA A 52 7.82 -22.14 6.60
N THR A 53 6.87 -22.48 7.46
CA THR A 53 6.66 -23.86 7.93
C THR A 53 5.76 -24.66 6.99
N GLN A 54 5.05 -23.97 6.09
CA GLN A 54 4.20 -24.57 5.08
C GLN A 54 4.84 -24.46 3.70
N THR A 55 4.72 -25.51 2.89
CA THR A 55 5.13 -25.48 1.49
C THR A 55 4.30 -24.44 0.75
N ARG A 56 4.99 -23.57 0.01
CA ARG A 56 4.35 -22.51 -0.74
C ARG A 56 3.56 -23.09 -1.91
N ARG A 57 2.33 -22.62 -2.10
CA ARG A 57 1.46 -23.02 -3.23
C ARG A 57 1.74 -22.30 -4.54
N THR A 58 2.50 -21.20 -4.49
CA THR A 58 2.84 -20.36 -5.65
C THR A 58 4.35 -20.17 -5.79
N PRO A 59 4.89 -20.05 -7.02
CA PRO A 59 6.31 -19.79 -7.25
C PRO A 59 6.78 -18.44 -6.71
N GLU A 60 8.07 -18.29 -6.38
CA GLU A 60 8.68 -16.98 -6.15
C GLU A 60 8.51 -16.09 -7.37
N HIS A 61 8.21 -14.83 -7.10
CA HIS A 61 7.99 -13.83 -8.14
C HIS A 61 9.05 -12.76 -7.97
N THR A 62 9.62 -12.40 -9.09
CA THR A 62 10.48 -11.23 -9.27
C THR A 62 9.62 -10.03 -9.63
N LEU A 63 10.18 -8.82 -9.52
CA LEU A 63 9.50 -7.64 -10.07
C LEU A 63 9.21 -7.81 -11.58
N ALA A 64 10.10 -8.47 -12.33
CA ALA A 64 9.89 -8.75 -13.75
C ALA A 64 8.66 -9.64 -14.00
N ASP A 65 8.44 -10.67 -13.17
CA ASP A 65 7.25 -11.51 -13.28
C ASP A 65 5.96 -10.72 -13.03
N VAL A 66 6.00 -9.77 -12.09
CA VAL A 66 4.86 -8.90 -11.81
C VAL A 66 4.59 -7.98 -12.99
N VAL A 67 5.62 -7.33 -13.54
CA VAL A 67 5.49 -6.46 -14.72
C VAL A 67 4.94 -7.24 -15.91
N GLY A 68 5.51 -8.42 -16.20
CA GLY A 68 5.06 -9.28 -17.31
C GLY A 68 3.59 -9.69 -17.20
N ARG A 69 3.06 -9.89 -15.99
CA ARG A 69 1.62 -10.14 -15.78
C ARG A 69 0.74 -8.95 -16.12
N PHE A 70 1.15 -7.73 -15.74
CA PHE A 70 0.42 -6.52 -16.10
C PHE A 70 0.46 -6.30 -17.62
N GLU A 71 1.62 -6.47 -18.25
CA GLU A 71 1.78 -6.32 -19.70
C GLU A 71 0.96 -7.35 -20.48
N ALA A 72 0.96 -8.62 -20.06
CA ALA A 72 0.14 -9.67 -20.65
C ALA A 72 -1.38 -9.38 -20.53
N ALA A 73 -1.78 -8.65 -19.48
CA ALA A 73 -3.16 -8.17 -19.30
C ALA A 73 -3.46 -6.87 -20.07
N GLY A 74 -2.54 -6.41 -20.93
CA GLY A 74 -2.69 -5.19 -21.72
C GLY A 74 -2.48 -3.88 -20.92
N ALA A 75 -1.95 -3.97 -19.70
CA ALA A 75 -1.67 -2.82 -18.85
C ALA A 75 -0.18 -2.48 -18.88
N ARG A 76 0.15 -1.20 -19.08
CA ARG A 76 1.53 -0.70 -18.96
C ARG A 76 1.83 -0.36 -17.50
N VAL A 77 2.91 -0.91 -16.97
CA VAL A 77 3.42 -0.50 -15.65
C VAL A 77 4.24 0.77 -15.81
N GLU A 78 3.76 1.85 -15.19
CA GLU A 78 4.51 3.10 -15.08
C GLU A 78 5.06 3.23 -13.67
N PHE A 79 6.39 3.24 -13.55
CA PHE A 79 7.05 3.33 -12.26
C PHE A 79 7.14 4.77 -11.79
N THR A 80 6.73 5.02 -10.55
CA THR A 80 6.99 6.28 -9.87
C THR A 80 8.49 6.37 -9.56
N PRO A 81 9.18 7.44 -9.99
CA PRO A 81 10.60 7.64 -9.69
C PRO A 81 10.83 7.70 -8.17
N LEU A 82 11.82 6.97 -7.66
CA LEU A 82 12.15 6.99 -6.23
C LEU A 82 12.62 8.38 -5.75
N ALA A 83 13.26 9.14 -6.63
CA ALA A 83 13.63 10.53 -6.37
C ALA A 83 12.40 11.40 -6.07
N ALA A 84 11.29 11.22 -6.80
CA ALA A 84 10.06 11.95 -6.54
C ALA A 84 9.45 11.61 -5.16
N VAL A 85 9.58 10.36 -4.70
CA VAL A 85 9.18 9.97 -3.34
C VAL A 85 10.10 10.62 -2.29
N ALA A 86 11.40 10.69 -2.55
CA ALA A 86 12.35 11.39 -1.67
C ALA A 86 12.03 12.88 -1.58
N ASP A 87 11.76 13.54 -2.70
CA ASP A 87 11.36 14.94 -2.77
C ASP A 87 10.06 15.17 -1.98
N GLN A 88 9.06 14.29 -2.12
CA GLN A 88 7.82 14.35 -1.35
C GLN A 88 8.08 14.32 0.17
N VAL A 89 9.03 13.51 0.64
CA VAL A 89 9.41 13.42 2.05
C VAL A 89 10.12 14.70 2.50
N VAL A 90 11.13 15.17 1.76
CA VAL A 90 11.88 16.38 2.11
C VAL A 90 10.97 17.60 2.17
N GLU A 91 10.12 17.78 1.17
CA GLU A 91 9.15 18.87 1.14
C GLU A 91 8.07 18.72 2.21
N GLY A 92 7.69 17.48 2.54
CA GLY A 92 6.76 17.21 3.65
C GLY A 92 7.33 17.63 5.01
N ILE A 93 8.60 17.32 5.26
CA ILE A 93 9.29 17.67 6.51
C ILE A 93 9.43 19.19 6.62
N ARG A 94 9.87 19.86 5.55
CA ARG A 94 10.05 21.32 5.52
C ARG A 94 8.75 22.09 5.78
N ALA A 95 7.63 21.55 5.31
CA ALA A 95 6.31 22.15 5.46
C ALA A 95 5.52 21.62 6.67
N ASP A 96 6.16 20.83 7.55
CA ASP A 96 5.54 20.21 8.73
C ASP A 96 4.23 19.46 8.42
N ARG A 97 4.17 18.77 7.27
CA ARG A 97 2.96 18.06 6.80
C ARG A 97 2.89 16.66 7.38
N PHE A 98 1.88 16.38 8.19
CA PHE A 98 1.65 15.02 8.71
C PHE A 98 1.40 14.00 7.58
N TRP A 99 0.46 14.28 6.67
CA TRP A 99 0.14 13.40 5.54
C TRP A 99 1.07 13.67 4.36
N MET A 100 2.08 12.83 4.18
CA MET A 100 2.97 12.88 3.02
C MET A 100 2.42 11.95 1.95
N MET A 101 1.58 12.48 1.07
CA MET A 101 0.99 11.75 -0.05
C MET A 101 1.18 12.51 -1.36
N GLY A 102 1.10 11.79 -2.47
CA GLY A 102 1.09 12.38 -3.81
C GLY A 102 -0.22 13.12 -4.11
N PRO A 103 -0.40 13.62 -5.34
CA PRO A 103 -1.68 14.20 -5.77
C PRO A 103 -2.84 13.20 -5.63
N PRO A 104 -4.08 13.68 -5.49
CA PRO A 104 -5.26 12.82 -5.36
C PRO A 104 -5.34 11.78 -6.47
N THR A 105 -5.72 10.56 -6.10
CA THR A 105 -5.86 9.43 -7.02
C THR A 105 -7.29 8.88 -6.97
N PRO A 106 -7.69 8.00 -7.92
CA PRO A 106 -8.94 7.27 -7.78
C PRO A 106 -9.04 6.43 -6.50
N ALA A 107 -7.92 6.09 -5.85
CA ALA A 107 -7.93 5.37 -4.58
C ALA A 107 -8.47 6.22 -3.42
N ASP A 108 -8.46 7.55 -3.54
CA ASP A 108 -8.98 8.48 -2.53
C ASP A 108 -10.48 8.28 -2.33
N GLU A 109 -11.21 7.86 -3.36
CA GLU A 109 -12.64 7.51 -3.26
C GLU A 109 -12.88 6.37 -2.25
N VAL A 110 -11.95 5.41 -2.16
CA VAL A 110 -12.04 4.33 -1.16
C VAL A 110 -11.88 4.89 0.25
N VAL A 111 -10.98 5.86 0.44
CA VAL A 111 -10.78 6.53 1.72
C VAL A 111 -12.02 7.34 2.09
N THR A 112 -12.58 8.10 1.16
CA THR A 112 -13.81 8.88 1.36
C THR A 112 -14.99 7.99 1.74
N ARG A 113 -15.21 6.88 1.01
CA ARG A 113 -16.33 5.96 1.30
C ARG A 113 -16.14 5.22 2.62
N LYS A 114 -14.90 4.86 2.97
CA LYS A 114 -14.58 4.33 4.29
C LYS A 114 -14.91 5.33 5.39
N ALA A 115 -14.50 6.60 5.25
CA ALA A 115 -14.81 7.63 6.24
C ALA A 115 -16.33 7.82 6.37
N ALA A 116 -17.05 7.84 5.24
CA ALA A 116 -18.51 7.95 5.22
C ALA A 116 -19.19 6.76 5.94
N SER A 117 -18.73 5.52 5.73
CA SER A 117 -19.32 4.35 6.39
C SER A 117 -19.12 4.41 7.91
N ILE A 118 -17.96 4.88 8.38
CA ILE A 118 -17.69 5.07 9.81
C ILE A 118 -18.65 6.11 10.41
N VAL A 119 -18.82 7.27 9.75
CA VAL A 119 -19.73 8.33 10.21
C VAL A 119 -21.18 7.84 10.25
N ALA A 120 -21.60 7.11 9.22
CA ALA A 120 -22.94 6.56 9.12
C ALA A 120 -23.18 5.34 10.04
N ARG A 121 -22.13 4.77 10.63
CA ARG A 121 -22.16 3.45 11.32
C ARG A 121 -22.73 2.34 10.42
N ALA A 122 -22.47 2.45 9.13
CA ALA A 122 -22.93 1.49 8.13
C ALA A 122 -21.89 0.39 7.90
N ASP A 123 -22.32 -0.70 7.27
CA ASP A 123 -21.43 -1.78 6.85
C ASP A 123 -20.37 -1.26 5.84
N PRO A 124 -19.17 -1.87 5.80
CA PRO A 124 -18.04 -1.38 5.01
C PRO A 124 -18.16 -1.77 3.52
N ASP A 125 -19.24 -1.36 2.85
CA ASP A 125 -19.57 -1.75 1.47
C ASP A 125 -18.50 -1.33 0.44
N TYR A 126 -17.69 -0.31 0.78
CA TYR A 126 -16.54 0.11 -0.02
C TYR A 126 -15.50 -1.02 -0.23
N LEU A 127 -15.50 -2.06 0.63
CA LEU A 127 -14.66 -3.24 0.48
C LEU A 127 -15.24 -4.22 -0.55
N VAL A 128 -16.56 -4.37 -0.59
CA VAL A 128 -17.25 -5.29 -1.53
C VAL A 128 -17.03 -4.82 -2.96
N ASP A 129 -17.10 -3.52 -3.21
CA ASP A 129 -16.80 -2.94 -4.52
C ASP A 129 -15.36 -3.16 -4.98
N VAL A 130 -14.40 -3.21 -4.04
CA VAL A 130 -12.99 -3.46 -4.35
C VAL A 130 -12.77 -4.94 -4.63
N LEU A 131 -13.37 -5.83 -3.83
CA LEU A 131 -13.24 -7.28 -4.01
C LEU A 131 -14.00 -7.77 -5.25
N GLY A 132 -15.20 -7.28 -5.51
CA GLY A 132 -16.02 -7.62 -6.68
C GLY A 132 -15.39 -7.17 -8.00
N ARG A 133 -14.75 -6.00 -8.04
CA ARG A 133 -13.96 -5.54 -9.19
C ARG A 133 -12.73 -6.41 -9.48
N ASN A 134 -12.13 -7.00 -8.44
CA ASN A 134 -11.00 -7.92 -8.60
C ASN A 134 -11.45 -9.33 -8.99
N ALA A 135 -12.57 -9.82 -8.45
CA ALA A 135 -13.15 -11.12 -8.80
C ALA A 135 -13.61 -11.18 -10.27
N ALA A 136 -14.17 -10.08 -10.80
CA ALA A 136 -14.53 -9.97 -12.23
C ALA A 136 -13.32 -9.85 -13.17
N LYS A 137 -12.10 -9.70 -12.63
CA LYS A 137 -10.84 -9.54 -13.39
C LYS A 137 -9.94 -10.78 -13.36
N GLU A 138 -10.24 -11.80 -12.56
CA GLU A 138 -9.56 -13.09 -12.69
C GLU A 138 -10.01 -13.75 -14.01
N PRO A 139 -9.09 -14.08 -14.94
CA PRO A 139 -9.46 -14.95 -16.04
C PRO A 139 -9.78 -16.32 -15.43
N GLU A 140 -10.83 -16.96 -15.92
CA GLU A 140 -11.12 -18.37 -15.65
C GLU A 140 -9.85 -19.18 -15.94
N THR A 141 -9.06 -19.49 -14.91
CA THR A 141 -8.03 -20.52 -15.03
C THR A 141 -8.79 -21.80 -15.29
N GLU A 142 -8.78 -22.21 -16.55
CA GLU A 142 -9.30 -23.48 -17.03
C GLU A 142 -8.95 -24.58 -16.03
N GLY A 143 -10.00 -25.14 -15.44
CA GLY A 143 -9.92 -26.41 -14.74
C GLY A 143 -9.47 -27.48 -15.72
N GLY A 144 -8.16 -27.72 -15.76
CA GLY A 144 -7.57 -28.87 -16.41
C GLY A 144 -7.98 -30.14 -15.67
N LYS A 145 -9.08 -30.76 -16.14
CA LYS A 145 -9.31 -32.20 -15.95
C LYS A 145 -8.13 -32.96 -16.54
N ARG A 146 -7.38 -33.68 -15.70
CA ARG A 146 -7.03 -35.10 -15.82
C ARG A 146 -6.09 -35.52 -14.70
#